data_AF-A0A4U0P978-F1
#
_entry.id   AF-A0A4U0P978-F1
#
_cell.length_a   1.000
_cell.length_b   1.000
_cell.length_c   1.000
_cell.angle_alpha   90.00
_cell.angle_beta   90.00
_cell.angle_gamma   90.00
#
_symmetry.space_group_name_H-M   'P 1'
#
loop_
_entity.id
_entity.type
_entity.pdbx_description
1 polymer ?
#
loop_
_entity_poly.entity_id
_entity_poly.type
_entity_poly.pdbx_seq_one_letter_code
_entity_poly.pdbx_strand_id
1 'polypeptide(L)'
;MKIENYAEFFGWWKVSTFLVGVMWLLWGAFHYQISDWDVGVSLTMAGVTFLAAEWCAKTLYSLNWRRFPLVIWWTWLAVDGVYVAYHTLAGNQMLRDAQWPASLCLFYLCGFIWLLGRKWHGGLLFWKKACHP
;
A
#
# COMPACT_ATOMS: atom_id res chain seq x y z
N MET A 1 -13.50 -5.38 -5.94
CA MET A 1 -12.15 -5.55 -6.53
C MET A 1 -12.17 -6.85 -7.30
N LYS A 2 -12.00 -6.84 -8.63
CA LYS A 2 -12.00 -8.09 -9.41
C LYS A 2 -10.55 -8.53 -9.58
N ILE A 3 -10.12 -9.50 -8.79
CA ILE A 3 -8.80 -10.12 -8.92
C ILE A 3 -8.95 -11.20 -9.99
N GLU A 4 -8.69 -10.83 -11.24
CA GLU A 4 -8.86 -11.75 -12.37
C GLU A 4 -7.65 -12.69 -12.53
N ASN A 5 -6.51 -12.37 -11.91
CA ASN A 5 -5.31 -13.18 -11.93
C ASN A 5 -4.44 -12.96 -10.68
N TYR A 6 -4.20 -14.02 -9.90
CA TYR A 6 -3.35 -13.98 -8.70
C TYR A 6 -1.89 -13.66 -9.02
N ALA A 7 -1.35 -14.13 -10.15
CA ALA A 7 0.03 -13.86 -10.55
C ALA A 7 0.24 -12.37 -10.88
N GLU A 8 -0.79 -11.69 -11.40
CA GLU A 8 -0.74 -10.25 -11.63
C GLU A 8 -0.83 -9.48 -10.30
N PHE A 9 -1.69 -9.94 -9.39
CA PHE A 9 -1.83 -9.32 -8.06
C PHE A 9 -0.57 -9.47 -7.21
N PHE A 10 0.09 -10.62 -7.24
CA PHE A 10 1.37 -10.89 -6.59
C PHE A 10 2.56 -10.70 -7.55
N GLY A 11 2.44 -9.78 -8.51
CA GLY A 11 3.50 -9.48 -9.45
C GLY A 11 4.82 -9.22 -8.70
N TRP A 12 5.90 -9.84 -9.18
CA TRP A 12 7.20 -9.83 -8.48
C TRP A 12 7.64 -8.42 -8.07
N TRP A 13 7.41 -7.42 -8.93
CA TRP A 13 7.70 -6.01 -8.64
C TRP A 13 6.99 -5.48 -7.39
N LYS A 14 5.68 -5.77 -7.28
CA LYS A 14 4.86 -5.34 -6.15
C LYS A 14 5.33 -6.01 -4.87
N VAL A 15 5.59 -7.32 -4.92
CA VAL A 15 6.06 -8.09 -3.75
C VAL A 15 7.45 -7.61 -3.32
N SER A 16 8.41 -7.47 -4.23
CA SER A 16 9.77 -7.04 -3.90
C SER A 16 9.80 -5.65 -3.29
N THR A 17 9.12 -4.67 -3.90
CA THR A 17 9.08 -3.30 -3.36
C THR A 17 8.31 -3.21 -2.04
N PHE A 18 7.27 -4.02 -1.87
CA PHE A 18 6.56 -4.16 -0.59
C PHE A 18 7.48 -4.70 0.50
N LEU A 19 8.22 -5.78 0.24
CA LEU A 19 9.14 -6.37 1.22
C LEU A 19 10.24 -5.38 1.63
N VAL A 20 10.80 -4.61 0.69
CA VAL A 20 11.76 -3.55 0.99
C VAL A 20 11.14 -2.49 1.90
N GLY A 21 9.92 -2.05 1.62
CA GLY A 21 9.20 -1.08 2.45
C GLY A 21 8.92 -1.61 3.86
N VAL A 22 8.48 -2.86 3.99
CA VAL A 22 8.26 -3.50 5.29
C VAL A 22 9.58 -3.62 6.06
N MET A 23 10.67 -4.05 5.42
CA MET A 23 11.99 -4.12 6.07
C MET A 23 12.43 -2.75 6.60
N TRP A 24 12.19 -1.68 5.84
CA TRP A 24 12.49 -0.32 6.28
C TRP A 24 11.65 0.09 7.50
N LEU A 25 10.35 -0.21 7.50
CA LEU A 25 9.47 0.08 8.63
C LEU A 25 9.86 -0.68 9.89
N LEU A 26 10.19 -1.96 9.75
CA LEU A 26 10.64 -2.79 10.86
C LEU A 26 11.97 -2.31 11.42
N TRP A 27 12.93 -1.97 10.55
CA TRP A 27 14.20 -1.37 10.97
C TRP A 27 13.96 -0.10 11.79
N GLY A 28 13.08 0.79 11.31
CA GLY A 28 12.70 2.01 12.04
C GLY A 28 12.07 1.73 13.41
N ALA A 29 11.13 0.78 13.49
CA ALA A 29 10.49 0.38 14.75
C ALA A 29 11.52 -0.10 15.80
N PHE A 30 12.53 -0.87 15.39
CA PHE A 30 13.58 -1.35 16.32
C PHE A 30 14.56 -0.26 16.75
N HIS A 31 14.83 0.76 15.91
CA HIS A 31 15.86 1.77 16.17
C HIS A 31 15.32 3.04 16.83
N TYR A 32 14.16 3.54 16.41
CA TYR A 32 13.62 4.81 16.90
C TYR A 32 12.73 4.67 18.14
N GLN A 33 12.10 3.51 18.33
CA GLN A 33 11.26 3.19 19.51
C GLN A 33 10.23 4.30 19.83
N ILE A 34 9.58 4.84 18.80
CA ILE A 34 8.55 5.86 18.97
C ILE A 34 7.31 5.21 19.59
N SER A 35 6.63 5.94 20.49
CA SER A 35 5.50 5.45 21.29
C SER A 35 4.42 4.69 20.49
N ASP A 36 4.10 5.15 19.29
CA ASP A 36 3.05 4.63 18.41
C ASP A 36 3.60 3.93 17.15
N TRP A 37 4.89 3.61 17.13
CA TRP A 37 5.52 2.91 16.01
C TRP A 37 6.20 1.63 16.47
N ASP A 38 5.51 0.51 16.28
CA ASP A 38 6.00 -0.82 16.57
C ASP A 38 5.88 -1.77 15.36
N VAL A 39 6.26 -3.03 15.56
CA VAL A 39 6.20 -4.10 14.54
C VAL A 39 4.75 -4.42 14.15
N GLY A 40 3.82 -4.46 15.10
CA GLY A 40 2.44 -4.85 14.88
C GLY A 40 1.67 -3.83 14.04
N VAL A 41 1.78 -2.54 14.36
CA VAL A 41 1.16 -1.47 13.56
C VAL A 41 1.78 -1.41 12.17
N SER A 42 3.10 -1.61 12.06
CA SER A 42 3.80 -1.64 10.77
C SER A 42 3.26 -2.75 9.86
N LEU A 43 3.14 -3.98 10.38
CA LEU A 43 2.66 -5.13 9.60
C LEU A 43 1.17 -5.03 9.23
N THR A 44 0.33 -4.57 10.16
CA THR A 44 -1.12 -4.44 9.91
C THR A 44 -1.42 -3.35 8.87
N MET A 45 -0.83 -2.15 9.02
CA MET A 45 -1.00 -1.07 8.05
C MET A 45 -0.37 -1.40 6.69
N ALA A 46 0.82 -2.01 6.67
CA ALA A 46 1.44 -2.47 5.44
C ALA A 46 0.56 -3.51 4.72
N GLY A 47 -0.03 -4.45 5.47
CA GLY A 47 -0.95 -5.45 4.94
C GLY A 47 -2.16 -4.82 4.23
N VAL A 48 -2.85 -3.88 4.89
CA VAL A 48 -3.99 -3.19 4.27
C VAL A 48 -3.54 -2.34 3.07
N THR A 49 -2.38 -1.69 3.16
CA THR A 49 -1.77 -0.94 2.05
C THR A 49 -1.53 -1.85 0.84
N PHE A 50 -0.95 -3.04 1.03
CA PHE A 50 -0.71 -4.01 -0.04
C PHE A 50 -1.97 -4.40 -0.81
N LEU A 51 -3.08 -4.55 -0.08
CA LEU A 51 -4.37 -4.93 -0.65
C LEU A 51 -5.05 -3.78 -1.40
N ALA A 52 -4.99 -2.56 -0.87
CA ALA A 52 -5.83 -1.45 -1.33
C ALA A 52 -5.11 -0.42 -2.22
N ALA A 53 -3.83 -0.12 -1.97
CA ALA A 53 -3.17 1.08 -2.50
C ALA A 53 -3.15 1.14 -4.03
N GLU A 54 -2.81 0.04 -4.69
CA GLU A 54 -2.77 0.00 -6.16
C GLU A 54 -4.15 0.21 -6.79
N TRP A 55 -5.19 -0.36 -6.19
CA TRP A 55 -6.56 -0.20 -6.68
C TRP A 55 -7.06 1.23 -6.49
N CYS A 56 -6.77 1.83 -5.33
CA CYS A 56 -7.06 3.24 -5.06
C CYS A 56 -6.34 4.16 -6.06
N ALA A 57 -5.03 3.98 -6.23
CA ALA A 57 -4.22 4.75 -7.17
C ALA A 57 -4.72 4.60 -8.63
N LYS A 58 -5.05 3.38 -9.07
CA LYS A 58 -5.64 3.14 -10.39
C LYS A 58 -6.98 3.85 -10.57
N THR A 59 -7.84 3.81 -9.54
CA THR A 59 -9.18 4.43 -9.59
C THR A 59 -9.07 5.95 -9.70
N LEU A 60 -8.17 6.56 -8.91
CA LEU A 60 -7.84 7.98 -8.99
C LEU A 60 -7.28 8.36 -10.36
N TYR A 61 -6.29 7.60 -10.86
CA TYR A 61 -5.69 7.83 -12.17
C TYR A 61 -6.71 7.74 -13.31
N SER A 62 -7.68 6.81 -13.20
CA SER A 62 -8.78 6.67 -14.17
C SER A 62 -9.92 7.67 -14.00
N LEU A 63 -9.86 8.56 -12.99
CA LEU A 63 -10.91 9.53 -12.65
C LEU A 63 -12.31 8.90 -12.54
N ASN A 64 -12.39 7.69 -11.99
CA ASN A 64 -13.67 6.98 -11.88
C ASN A 64 -14.45 7.45 -10.64
N TRP A 65 -15.15 8.57 -10.78
CA TRP A 65 -15.90 9.23 -9.72
C TRP A 65 -16.95 8.35 -9.04
N ARG A 66 -17.51 7.34 -9.72
CA ARG A 66 -18.48 6.42 -9.11
C ARG A 66 -17.89 5.58 -7.98
N ARG A 67 -16.57 5.38 -7.98
CA ARG A 67 -15.86 4.57 -6.98
C ARG A 67 -15.13 5.42 -5.94
N PHE A 68 -15.18 6.74 -6.06
CA PHE A 68 -14.51 7.65 -5.14
C PHE A 68 -14.87 7.45 -3.66
N PRO A 69 -16.15 7.21 -3.29
CA PRO A 69 -16.49 6.94 -1.89
C PRO A 69 -15.76 5.72 -1.32
N LEU A 70 -15.58 4.68 -2.14
CA LEU A 70 -14.81 3.49 -1.75
C LEU A 70 -13.31 3.78 -1.66
N VAL A 71 -12.77 4.61 -2.55
CA VAL A 71 -11.37 5.05 -2.47
C VAL A 71 -11.14 5.81 -1.17
N ILE A 72 -12.00 6.77 -0.83
CA ILE A 72 -11.90 7.55 0.41
C ILE A 72 -11.93 6.60 1.62
N TRP A 73 -12.88 5.65 1.64
CA TRP A 73 -12.99 4.69 2.74
C TRP A 73 -11.74 3.81 2.88
N TRP A 74 -11.23 3.25 1.78
CA TRP A 74 -10.02 2.41 1.80
C TRP A 74 -8.77 3.19 2.16
N THR A 75 -8.63 4.42 1.67
CA THR A 75 -7.51 5.30 2.02
C THR A 75 -7.58 5.66 3.49
N TRP A 76 -8.74 6.08 4.01
CA TRP A 76 -8.91 6.34 5.45
C TRP A 76 -8.59 5.10 6.29
N LEU A 77 -9.12 3.93 5.91
CA LEU A 77 -8.88 2.68 6.64
C LEU A 77 -7.38 2.36 6.69
N ALA A 78 -6.67 2.46 5.58
CA ALA A 78 -5.25 2.13 5.49
C ALA A 78 -4.34 3.15 6.20
N VAL A 79 -4.69 4.44 6.12
CA VAL A 79 -3.86 5.55 6.62
C VAL A 79 -4.09 5.80 8.10
N ASP A 80 -5.30 5.57 8.59
CA ASP A 80 -5.74 6.05 9.91
C ASP A 80 -6.60 5.05 10.66
N GLY A 81 -7.57 4.40 10.00
CA GLY A 81 -8.50 3.48 10.66
C GLY A 81 -7.82 2.30 11.34
N VAL A 82 -6.88 1.64 10.64
CA VAL A 82 -6.11 0.51 11.21
C VAL A 82 -5.22 0.97 12.36
N TYR A 83 -4.57 2.13 12.19
CA TYR A 83 -3.72 2.73 13.21
C TYR A 83 -4.51 3.01 14.50
N VAL A 84 -5.64 3.71 14.38
CA VAL A 84 -6.51 4.02 15.53
C VAL A 84 -7.02 2.75 16.19
N ALA A 85 -7.49 1.77 15.41
CA ALA A 85 -7.98 0.50 15.95
C ALA A 85 -6.88 -0.26 16.71
N TYR A 86 -5.69 -0.36 16.14
CA TYR A 86 -4.54 -1.03 16.76
C TYR A 86 -4.17 -0.37 18.09
N HIS A 87 -3.95 0.95 18.10
CA HIS A 87 -3.52 1.66 19.31
C HIS A 87 -4.62 1.77 20.36
N THR A 88 -5.89 1.79 19.96
CA THR A 88 -7.01 1.68 20.93
C THR A 88 -6.99 0.35 21.68
N LEU A 89 -6.60 -0.74 21.00
CA LEU A 89 -6.47 -2.06 21.62
C LEU A 89 -5.17 -2.20 22.42
N ALA A 90 -4.07 -1.60 21.95
CA ALA A 90 -2.76 -1.66 22.59
C ALA A 90 -2.63 -0.72 23.81
N GLY A 91 -3.44 0.36 23.86
CA GLY A 91 -3.49 1.28 24.99
C GLY A 91 -2.34 2.29 25.09
N ASN A 92 -1.55 2.47 24.03
CA ASN A 92 -0.44 3.43 23.98
C ASN A 92 -0.85 4.80 23.42
N GLN A 93 -0.02 5.81 23.70
CA GLN A 93 -0.23 7.17 23.20
C GLN A 93 -0.08 7.21 21.67
N MET A 94 -1.05 7.83 20.99
CA MET A 94 -1.08 8.04 19.55
C MET A 94 -0.50 9.41 19.14
N LEU A 95 0.39 9.45 18.15
CA LEU A 95 0.89 10.67 17.50
C LEU A 95 0.23 10.86 16.11
N ARG A 96 -1.11 10.89 16.11
CA ARG A 96 -1.93 10.85 14.89
C ARG A 96 -1.64 11.97 13.89
N ASP A 97 -1.32 13.17 14.37
CA ASP A 97 -1.01 14.33 13.53
C ASP A 97 0.27 14.15 12.71
N ALA A 98 1.26 13.44 13.25
CA ALA A 98 2.50 13.11 12.54
C ALA A 98 2.31 11.88 11.64
N GLN A 99 1.53 10.90 12.12
CA GLN A 99 1.31 9.63 11.43
C GLN A 99 0.47 9.79 10.15
N TRP A 100 -0.61 10.57 10.21
CA TRP A 100 -1.56 10.71 9.10
C TRP A 100 -0.91 11.17 7.79
N PRO A 101 -0.11 12.26 7.73
CA PRO A 101 0.53 12.69 6.49
C PRO A 101 1.57 11.70 5.99
N ALA A 102 2.37 11.11 6.88
CA ALA A 102 3.38 10.12 6.51
C ALA A 102 2.75 8.88 5.88
N SER A 103 1.69 8.35 6.51
CA SER A 103 0.96 7.18 6.03
C SER A 103 0.21 7.45 4.72
N LEU A 104 -0.36 8.64 4.55
CA LEU A 104 -1.02 9.03 3.29
C LEU A 104 -0.02 9.08 2.12
N CYS A 105 1.15 9.69 2.35
CA CYS A 105 2.24 9.73 1.37
C CYS A 105 2.72 8.32 1.01
N LEU A 106 2.99 7.48 2.00
CA LEU A 106 3.42 6.10 1.77
C LEU A 106 2.37 5.28 1.03
N PHE A 107 1.10 5.39 1.42
CA PHE A 107 -0.01 4.67 0.79
C PHE A 107 -0.07 4.95 -0.71
N TYR A 108 -0.07 6.23 -1.13
CA TYR A 108 -0.12 6.56 -2.54
C TYR A 108 1.21 6.34 -3.26
N LEU A 109 2.35 6.53 -2.60
CA LEU A 109 3.66 6.18 -3.15
C LEU A 109 3.70 4.68 -3.55
N CYS A 110 3.31 3.79 -2.64
CA CYS A 110 3.17 2.36 -2.91
C CYS A 110 2.20 2.11 -4.06
N GLY A 111 1.00 2.71 -4.02
CA GLY A 111 -0.02 2.54 -5.05
C GLY A 111 0.48 2.90 -6.46
N PHE A 112 1.19 4.02 -6.60
CA PHE A 112 1.74 4.45 -7.90
C PHE A 112 2.95 3.62 -8.33
N ILE A 113 3.86 3.27 -7.43
CA ILE A 113 5.00 2.38 -7.73
C ILE A 113 4.51 1.05 -8.32
N TRP A 114 3.47 0.46 -7.73
CA TRP A 114 2.92 -0.82 -8.18
C TRP A 114 2.16 -0.69 -9.51
N LEU A 115 1.38 0.38 -9.67
CA LEU A 115 0.68 0.67 -10.92
C LEU A 115 1.66 0.87 -12.10
N LEU A 116 2.78 1.57 -11.87
CA LEU A 116 3.83 1.79 -12.87
C LEU A 116 4.55 0.48 -13.25
N GLY A 117 4.93 -0.31 -12.24
CA GLY A 117 5.57 -1.61 -12.49
C GLY A 117 4.69 -2.56 -13.28
N ARG A 118 3.37 -2.58 -13.02
CA ARG A 118 2.42 -3.38 -13.81
C ARG A 118 2.37 -2.96 -15.28
N LYS A 119 2.34 -1.65 -15.56
CA LYS A 119 2.37 -1.13 -16.94
C LYS A 119 3.65 -1.54 -17.69
N TRP A 120 4.80 -1.45 -17.02
CA TRP A 120 6.09 -1.84 -17.59
C TRP A 120 6.12 -3.33 -17.99
N HIS A 121 5.62 -4.21 -17.14
CA HIS A 121 5.56 -5.65 -17.43
C HIS A 121 4.57 -5.99 -18.54
N GLY A 122 3.42 -5.31 -18.59
CA GLY A 122 2.48 -5.47 -19.70
C GLY A 122 3.10 -5.12 -21.05
N GLY A 123 3.89 -4.03 -21.11
CA GLY A 123 4.66 -3.65 -22.29
C GLY A 123 5.76 -4.65 -22.67
N LEU A 124 6.49 -5.18 -21.67
CA LEU A 124 7.57 -6.14 -21.89
C LEU A 124 7.06 -7.52 -22.35
N LEU A 125 5.93 -7.99 -21.81
CA LEU A 125 5.28 -9.24 -22.25
C LEU A 125 4.69 -9.09 -23.65
N PHE A 126 4.11 -7.94 -23.99
CA PHE A 126 3.65 -7.63 -25.34
C PHE A 126 4.82 -7.68 -26.33
N TRP A 127 5.95 -7.05 -26.01
CA TRP A 127 7.16 -7.10 -26.85
C TRP A 127 7.71 -8.51 -27.01
N LYS A 128 7.77 -9.31 -25.93
CA LYS A 128 8.22 -10.71 -26.02
C LYS A 128 7.32 -11.58 -26.90
N LYS A 129 5.99 -11.38 -26.86
CA LYS A 129 5.05 -12.06 -27.76
C LYS A 129 5.14 -11.57 -29.21
N ALA A 130 5.48 -10.31 -29.43
CA ALA A 130 5.62 -9.75 -30.78
C ALA A 130 6.93 -10.18 -31.48
N CYS A 131 8.00 -10.45 -30.72
CA CYS A 131 9.31 -10.84 -31.26
C CYS A 131 9.52 -12.35 -31.41
N HIS A 132 8.63 -13.18 -30.85
CA HIS A 132 8.66 -14.64 -31.02
C HIS A 132 7.26 -15.14 -31.42
N PRO A 133 6.92 -15.13 -32.72
CA PRO A 133 5.74 -15.80 -33.25
C PRO A 133 5.86 -17.33 -33.17
#